data_AF-A0A3A8JH79-F1
#
_entry.id   AF-A0A3A8JH79-F1
#
_cell.length_a   1.000
_cell.length_b   1.000
_cell.length_c   1.000
_cell.angle_alpha   90.00
_cell.angle_beta   90.00
_cell.angle_gamma   90.00
#
_symmetry.space_group_name_H-M   'P 1'
#
loop_
_entity.id
_entity.type
_entity.pdbx_description
1 polymer ?
#
loop_
_entity_poly.entity_id
_entity_poly.type
_entity_poly.pdbx_seq_one_letter_code
_entity_poly.pdbx_strand_id
1 'polypeptide(L)'
;MTEPAEPQGLPVPQHVHNAQLQLSAALEKASGAPVDLTKAPWADVEKSVIQLLGGRFDPNNPNHQGAALGLAGGFALRLISEHQAFWFPNRDSPEGASLGFPEAIIMLSPFGAVMDSLAQGKLTRLDDLASDIRRSLGQVRFGTNPAQALGGAQPQRLAPPDYQRLFDPGFLQFIVVDQAKAKQTLEAKTDALARDVRDALGRTQPPLPPEARQQFEGQIVTSLQRMEQGKTLADQAERAPRLAELMTHLVATVGGTGSAPEEFWHDVVLPLLFIGTPASFPPLDDEELDAFKQGADPLALFVDVVPHSHRSPDEGLLGAFEMSEIGLVHPAFQKVGALRLIRINPDRLKPLLEKYDPNATMDAVQRFTAHVSKAAGQPAAESPQGKEMLQAALTLLADLKRSVSVSGDVCLRRLTEAEAASEQALAIVRRALQSPRIILT
;
A
#
# COMPACT_ATOMS: atom_id res chain seq x y z
N MET A 1 -36.20 16.11 2.41
CA MET A 1 -34.78 15.92 2.03
C MET A 1 -34.19 15.01 3.08
N THR A 2 -34.20 13.71 2.79
CA THR A 2 -33.57 12.67 3.61
C THR A 2 -32.06 12.81 3.48
N GLU A 3 -31.36 12.85 4.61
CA GLU A 3 -29.90 12.75 4.66
C GLU A 3 -29.43 11.54 3.83
N PRO A 4 -28.30 11.63 3.12
CA PRO A 4 -27.68 10.45 2.53
C PRO A 4 -27.33 9.49 3.66
N ALA A 5 -27.75 8.23 3.52
CA ALA A 5 -27.39 7.18 4.47
C ALA A 5 -25.88 7.19 4.70
N GLU A 6 -25.47 7.13 5.98
CA GLU A 6 -24.07 6.92 6.36
C GLU A 6 -23.51 5.74 5.55
N PRO A 7 -22.28 5.82 5.02
CA PRO A 7 -21.68 4.71 4.31
C PRO A 7 -21.53 3.54 5.29
N GLN A 8 -22.44 2.58 5.21
CA GLN A 8 -22.29 1.27 5.82
C GLN A 8 -20.92 0.74 5.38
N GLY A 9 -20.15 0.18 6.33
CA GLY A 9 -18.84 -0.40 6.04
C GLY A 9 -18.91 -1.27 4.79
N LEU A 10 -17.84 -1.23 3.97
CA LEU A 10 -17.82 -1.95 2.70
C LEU A 10 -18.26 -3.41 2.93
N PRO A 11 -19.12 -3.96 2.05
CA PRO A 11 -19.61 -5.33 2.23
C PRO A 11 -18.43 -6.31 2.27
N VAL A 12 -18.64 -7.44 2.95
CA VAL A 12 -17.64 -8.53 3.05
C VAL A 12 -17.03 -8.78 1.67
N PRO A 13 -15.69 -8.85 1.52
CA PRO A 13 -15.08 -9.11 0.23
C PRO A 13 -15.69 -10.36 -0.43
N GLN A 14 -16.10 -10.26 -1.70
CA GLN A 14 -16.92 -11.30 -2.34
C GLN A 14 -16.27 -12.67 -2.31
N HIS A 15 -14.95 -12.75 -2.48
CA HIS A 15 -14.20 -13.99 -2.44
C HIS A 15 -14.18 -14.61 -1.02
N VAL A 16 -14.09 -13.78 0.04
CA VAL A 16 -14.22 -14.23 1.44
C VAL A 16 -15.62 -14.77 1.70
N HIS A 17 -16.65 -14.05 1.24
CA HIS A 17 -18.04 -14.50 1.37
C HIS A 17 -18.29 -15.84 0.68
N ASN A 18 -17.80 -15.99 -0.56
CA ASN A 18 -17.90 -17.24 -1.31
C ASN A 18 -17.17 -18.38 -0.60
N ALA A 19 -15.96 -18.14 -0.09
CA ALA A 19 -15.18 -19.14 0.66
C ALA A 19 -15.89 -19.56 1.96
N GLN A 20 -16.53 -18.62 2.65
CA GLN A 20 -17.31 -18.91 3.85
C GLN A 20 -18.50 -19.83 3.53
N LEU A 21 -19.26 -19.54 2.47
CA LEU A 21 -20.38 -20.40 2.04
C LEU A 21 -19.91 -21.81 1.66
N GLN A 22 -18.81 -21.90 0.91
CA GLN A 22 -18.21 -23.18 0.52
C GLN A 22 -17.76 -23.98 1.75
N LEU A 23 -17.11 -23.33 2.71
CA LEU A 23 -16.67 -23.98 3.94
C LEU A 23 -17.86 -24.47 4.77
N SER A 24 -18.89 -23.64 4.97
CA SER A 24 -20.08 -24.04 5.73
C SER A 24 -20.74 -25.28 5.13
N ALA A 25 -20.90 -25.33 3.81
CA ALA A 25 -21.44 -26.51 3.11
C ALA A 25 -20.53 -27.74 3.24
N ALA A 26 -19.20 -27.55 3.17
CA ALA A 26 -18.23 -28.63 3.31
C ALA A 26 -18.20 -29.21 4.73
N LEU A 27 -18.29 -28.35 5.75
CA LEU A 27 -18.36 -28.76 7.15
C LEU A 27 -19.65 -29.53 7.43
N GLU A 28 -20.80 -29.05 6.96
CA GLU A 28 -22.08 -29.76 7.13
C GLU A 28 -22.04 -31.17 6.52
N LYS A 29 -21.45 -31.30 5.32
CA LYS A 29 -21.26 -32.60 4.67
C LYS A 29 -20.33 -33.53 5.44
N ALA A 30 -19.27 -33.00 6.07
CA ALA A 30 -18.26 -33.78 6.78
C ALA A 30 -18.71 -34.21 8.19
N SER A 31 -19.34 -33.30 8.93
CA SER A 31 -19.79 -33.52 10.32
C SER A 31 -21.20 -34.13 10.41
N GLY A 32 -21.98 -34.08 9.32
CA GLY A 32 -23.38 -34.51 9.30
C GLY A 32 -24.34 -33.54 10.00
N ALA A 33 -23.87 -32.35 10.39
CA ALA A 33 -24.68 -31.32 11.02
C ALA A 33 -24.18 -29.91 10.63
N PRO A 34 -25.07 -28.91 10.50
CA PRO A 34 -24.67 -27.56 10.15
C PRO A 34 -23.77 -26.95 11.23
N VAL A 35 -22.64 -26.37 10.82
CA VAL A 35 -21.71 -25.66 11.72
C VAL A 35 -21.86 -24.15 11.51
N ASP A 36 -22.47 -23.47 12.48
CA ASP A 36 -22.59 -21.99 12.47
C ASP A 36 -21.26 -21.36 12.89
N LEU A 37 -20.48 -20.93 11.90
CA LEU A 37 -19.18 -20.27 12.11
C LEU A 37 -19.27 -18.95 12.88
N THR A 38 -20.46 -18.37 13.07
CA THR A 38 -20.65 -17.13 13.83
C THR A 38 -20.94 -17.37 15.31
N LYS A 39 -21.30 -18.61 15.71
CA LYS A 39 -21.74 -18.92 17.08
C LYS A 39 -21.04 -20.12 17.72
N ALA A 40 -20.62 -21.10 16.92
CA ALA A 40 -20.03 -22.33 17.45
C ALA A 40 -18.70 -22.04 18.18
N PRO A 41 -18.38 -22.71 19.31
CA PRO A 41 -17.08 -22.58 19.95
C PRO A 41 -15.95 -22.94 18.97
N TRP A 42 -14.85 -22.18 18.92
CA TRP A 42 -13.75 -22.45 17.98
C TRP A 42 -13.12 -23.83 18.17
N ALA A 43 -13.16 -24.38 19.40
CA ALA A 43 -12.73 -25.74 19.68
C ALA A 43 -13.58 -26.81 18.95
N ASP A 44 -14.87 -26.57 18.75
CA ASP A 44 -15.75 -27.51 18.04
C ASP A 44 -15.68 -27.32 16.53
N VAL A 45 -15.48 -26.06 16.08
CA VAL A 45 -15.14 -25.75 14.69
C VAL A 45 -13.82 -26.44 14.31
N GLU A 46 -12.80 -26.40 15.17
CA GLU A 46 -11.50 -27.03 14.92
C GLU A 46 -11.61 -28.54 14.68
N LYS A 47 -12.38 -29.26 15.50
CA LYS A 47 -12.62 -30.71 15.29
C LYS A 47 -13.22 -30.98 13.91
N SER A 48 -14.21 -30.18 13.52
CA SER A 48 -14.91 -30.33 12.23
C SER A 48 -14.00 -29.99 11.06
N VAL A 49 -13.14 -28.97 11.21
CA VAL A 49 -12.14 -28.58 10.22
C VAL A 49 -11.07 -29.67 10.07
N ILE A 50 -10.51 -30.20 11.17
CA ILE A 50 -9.53 -31.29 11.11
C ILE A 50 -10.09 -32.51 10.38
N GLN A 51 -11.36 -32.84 10.65
CA GLN A 51 -12.07 -33.93 9.94
C GLN A 51 -12.21 -33.63 8.44
N LEU A 52 -12.58 -32.41 8.07
CA LEU A 52 -12.70 -31.97 6.68
C LEU A 52 -11.35 -32.01 5.94
N LEU A 53 -10.28 -31.56 6.58
CA LEU A 53 -8.94 -31.51 5.99
C LEU A 53 -8.26 -32.89 5.93
N GLY A 54 -8.80 -33.89 6.64
CA GLY A 54 -8.21 -35.24 6.70
C GLY A 54 -6.88 -35.29 7.46
N GLY A 55 -6.60 -34.32 8.32
CA GLY A 55 -5.34 -34.24 9.05
C GLY A 55 -4.97 -32.84 9.53
N ARG A 56 -3.68 -32.64 9.83
CA ARG A 56 -3.15 -31.35 10.26
C ARG A 56 -3.23 -30.35 9.10
N PHE A 57 -3.52 -29.09 9.43
CA PHE A 57 -3.44 -27.98 8.49
C PHE A 57 -2.05 -27.89 7.82
N ASP A 58 -2.05 -27.56 6.54
CA ASP A 58 -0.86 -27.40 5.70
C ASP A 58 -1.01 -26.07 4.96
N PRO A 59 -0.20 -25.04 5.29
CA PRO A 59 -0.31 -23.73 4.68
C PRO A 59 0.02 -23.74 3.19
N ASN A 60 0.65 -24.78 2.64
CA ASN A 60 0.99 -24.88 1.23
C ASN A 60 -0.08 -25.59 0.39
N ASN A 61 -1.12 -26.14 1.02
CA ASN A 61 -2.20 -26.82 0.33
C ASN A 61 -3.34 -25.84 0.00
N PRO A 62 -3.68 -25.61 -1.29
CA PRO A 62 -4.72 -24.66 -1.69
C PRO A 62 -6.10 -24.95 -1.08
N ASN A 63 -6.46 -26.22 -0.90
CA ASN A 63 -7.74 -26.58 -0.28
C ASN A 63 -7.78 -26.18 1.20
N HIS A 64 -6.63 -26.29 1.88
CA HIS A 64 -6.50 -25.88 3.28
C HIS A 64 -6.58 -24.35 3.38
N GLN A 65 -5.91 -23.62 2.48
CA GLN A 65 -6.01 -22.16 2.40
C GLN A 65 -7.45 -21.69 2.14
N GLY A 66 -8.20 -22.36 1.27
CA GLY A 66 -9.62 -22.09 1.05
C GLY A 66 -10.47 -22.26 2.33
N ALA A 67 -10.21 -23.31 3.12
CA ALA A 67 -10.86 -23.49 4.41
C ALA A 67 -10.46 -22.39 5.41
N ALA A 68 -9.19 -21.99 5.45
CA ALA A 68 -8.74 -20.88 6.29
C ALA A 68 -9.42 -19.56 5.91
N LEU A 69 -9.61 -19.29 4.62
CA LEU A 69 -10.32 -18.11 4.13
C LEU A 69 -11.80 -18.10 4.53
N GLY A 70 -12.48 -19.26 4.46
CA GLY A 70 -13.85 -19.38 4.95
C GLY A 70 -13.99 -19.15 6.46
N LEU A 71 -13.04 -19.67 7.25
CA LEU A 71 -12.97 -19.44 8.71
C LEU A 71 -12.69 -17.96 9.02
N ALA A 72 -11.86 -17.30 8.22
CA ALA A 72 -11.57 -15.87 8.34
C ALA A 72 -12.83 -15.02 8.16
N GLY A 73 -13.68 -15.36 7.19
CA GLY A 73 -15.00 -14.74 7.03
C GLY A 73 -15.90 -14.93 8.25
N GLY A 74 -15.94 -16.16 8.80
CA GLY A 74 -16.69 -16.46 10.03
C GLY A 74 -16.19 -15.66 11.25
N PHE A 75 -14.87 -15.59 11.45
CA PHE A 75 -14.25 -14.81 12.53
C PHE A 75 -14.51 -13.32 12.37
N ALA A 76 -14.37 -12.80 11.16
CA ALA A 76 -14.67 -11.41 10.87
C ALA A 76 -16.11 -11.04 11.19
N LEU A 77 -17.09 -11.88 10.83
CA LEU A 77 -18.50 -11.63 11.16
C LEU A 77 -18.76 -11.56 12.68
N ARG A 78 -18.06 -12.36 13.49
CA ARG A 78 -18.14 -12.23 14.95
C ARG A 78 -17.66 -10.87 15.41
N LEU A 79 -16.50 -10.43 14.94
CA LEU A 79 -15.93 -9.13 15.30
C LEU A 79 -16.80 -7.96 14.81
N ILE A 80 -17.38 -8.06 13.61
CA ILE A 80 -18.34 -7.09 13.09
C ILE A 80 -19.57 -7.00 14.01
N SER A 81 -20.14 -8.15 14.38
CA SER A 81 -21.32 -8.22 15.25
C SER A 81 -21.05 -7.75 16.67
N GLU A 82 -19.89 -8.07 17.25
CA GLU A 82 -19.58 -7.79 18.66
C GLU A 82 -18.95 -6.41 18.86
N HIS A 83 -18.20 -5.91 17.89
CA HIS A 83 -17.33 -4.74 18.04
C HIS A 83 -17.57 -3.66 16.98
N GLN A 84 -18.59 -3.82 16.13
CA GLN A 84 -18.87 -2.90 15.02
C GLN A 84 -17.64 -2.73 14.11
N ALA A 85 -16.81 -3.77 14.01
CA ALA A 85 -15.71 -3.80 13.07
C ALA A 85 -16.25 -3.64 11.63
N PHE A 86 -15.40 -3.19 10.72
CA PHE A 86 -15.75 -3.02 9.31
C PHE A 86 -14.61 -3.46 8.41
N TRP A 87 -14.95 -3.94 7.22
CA TRP A 87 -13.96 -4.23 6.19
C TRP A 87 -13.49 -2.94 5.53
N PHE A 88 -12.20 -2.92 5.17
CA PHE A 88 -11.62 -1.93 4.29
C PHE A 88 -10.56 -2.60 3.38
N PRO A 89 -10.32 -2.08 2.16
CA PRO A 89 -9.30 -2.61 1.25
C PRO A 89 -7.91 -2.47 1.86
N ASN A 90 -7.08 -3.49 1.71
CA ASN A 90 -5.70 -3.44 2.18
C ASN A 90 -4.81 -4.33 1.31
N ARG A 91 -3.95 -3.71 0.50
CA ARG A 91 -3.06 -4.39 -0.44
C ARG A 91 -1.96 -5.24 0.22
N ASP A 92 -1.66 -4.99 1.49
CA ASP A 92 -0.71 -5.81 2.26
C ASP A 92 -1.35 -7.07 2.84
N SER A 93 -2.68 -7.12 2.91
CA SER A 93 -3.41 -8.28 3.42
C SER A 93 -3.50 -9.34 2.32
N PRO A 94 -3.20 -10.62 2.59
CA PRO A 94 -3.27 -11.69 1.58
C PRO A 94 -4.65 -11.80 0.88
N GLU A 95 -5.72 -11.50 1.60
CA GLU A 95 -7.10 -11.47 1.14
C GLU A 95 -7.51 -10.12 0.51
N GLY A 96 -6.57 -9.18 0.35
CA GLY A 96 -6.81 -7.85 -0.22
C GLY A 96 -7.65 -6.92 0.66
N ALA A 97 -7.97 -7.32 1.89
CA ALA A 97 -8.80 -6.56 2.83
C ALA A 97 -8.40 -6.85 4.28
N SER A 98 -8.72 -5.90 5.16
CA SER A 98 -8.53 -6.03 6.61
C SER A 98 -9.75 -5.51 7.35
N LEU A 99 -9.83 -5.80 8.65
CA LEU A 99 -10.81 -5.21 9.56
C LEU A 99 -10.23 -4.00 10.28
N GLY A 100 -11.02 -2.93 10.31
CA GLY A 100 -10.85 -1.77 11.15
C GLY A 100 -11.92 -1.71 12.23
N PHE A 101 -11.67 -0.93 13.28
CA PHE A 101 -12.59 -0.72 14.40
C PHE A 101 -12.90 0.77 14.57
N PRO A 102 -14.16 1.16 14.83
CA PRO A 102 -14.57 2.56 14.85
C PRO A 102 -14.05 3.32 16.06
N GLU A 103 -13.82 2.63 17.18
CA GLU A 103 -13.48 3.25 18.46
C GLU A 103 -11.96 3.29 18.74
N ALA A 104 -11.14 2.59 17.95
CA ALA A 104 -9.69 2.55 18.17
C ALA A 104 -8.95 2.23 16.87
N ILE A 105 -7.72 2.71 16.71
CA ILE A 105 -6.85 2.38 15.57
C ILE A 105 -6.28 0.96 15.77
N ILE A 106 -6.99 -0.05 15.27
CA ILE A 106 -6.62 -1.46 15.29
C ILE A 106 -6.87 -2.01 13.90
N MET A 107 -5.82 -2.45 13.21
CA MET A 107 -5.94 -3.19 11.95
C MET A 107 -5.74 -4.68 12.22
N LEU A 108 -6.62 -5.51 11.67
CA LEU A 108 -6.55 -6.96 11.76
C LEU A 108 -6.78 -7.60 10.40
N SER A 109 -5.85 -8.45 9.94
CA SER A 109 -6.13 -9.42 8.87
C SER A 109 -6.76 -10.67 9.49
N PRO A 110 -8.06 -10.95 9.25
CA PRO A 110 -8.70 -12.14 9.78
C PRO A 110 -8.10 -13.41 9.20
N PHE A 111 -7.67 -13.38 7.93
CA PHE A 111 -7.02 -14.53 7.30
C PHE A 111 -5.68 -14.85 7.96
N GLY A 112 -4.83 -13.85 8.19
CA GLY A 112 -3.56 -14.02 8.91
C GLY A 112 -3.76 -14.64 10.30
N ALA A 113 -4.72 -14.11 11.07
CA ALA A 113 -5.02 -14.63 12.42
C ALA A 113 -5.49 -16.10 12.40
N VAL A 114 -6.30 -16.49 11.41
CA VAL A 114 -6.76 -17.88 11.23
C VAL A 114 -5.61 -18.77 10.78
N MET A 115 -4.81 -18.36 9.80
CA MET A 115 -3.65 -19.10 9.31
C MET A 115 -2.67 -19.43 10.45
N ASP A 116 -2.34 -18.43 11.28
CA ASP A 116 -1.46 -18.60 12.43
C ASP A 116 -2.04 -19.59 13.46
N SER A 117 -3.34 -19.49 13.71
CA SER A 117 -4.04 -20.36 14.67
C SER A 117 -4.11 -21.80 14.18
N LEU A 118 -4.41 -22.02 12.89
CA LEU A 118 -4.47 -23.34 12.26
C LEU A 118 -3.09 -23.99 12.13
N ALA A 119 -2.05 -23.23 11.77
CA ALA A 119 -0.68 -23.73 11.67
C ALA A 119 -0.19 -24.32 13.01
N GLN A 120 -0.71 -23.79 14.12
CA GLN A 120 -0.44 -24.24 15.48
C GLN A 120 -1.44 -25.26 16.02
N GLY A 121 -2.52 -25.56 15.28
CA GLY A 121 -3.60 -26.44 15.72
C GLY A 121 -4.32 -25.93 16.97
N LYS A 122 -4.56 -24.61 17.04
CA LYS A 122 -5.21 -23.95 18.18
C LYS A 122 -6.12 -22.80 17.73
N LEU A 123 -7.24 -23.10 17.09
CA LEU A 123 -8.25 -22.11 16.68
C LEU A 123 -8.85 -21.33 17.86
N THR A 124 -8.81 -21.86 19.09
CA THR A 124 -9.24 -21.12 20.29
C THR A 124 -8.44 -19.84 20.52
N ARG A 125 -7.25 -19.68 19.92
CA ARG A 125 -6.49 -18.42 19.97
C ARG A 125 -7.25 -17.25 19.34
N LEU A 126 -8.25 -17.50 18.51
CA LEU A 126 -9.15 -16.48 17.99
C LEU A 126 -10.04 -15.86 19.09
N ASP A 127 -10.42 -16.64 20.11
CA ASP A 127 -11.16 -16.13 21.28
C ASP A 127 -10.26 -15.24 22.16
N ASP A 128 -8.98 -15.62 22.31
CA ASP A 128 -7.98 -14.81 23.02
C ASP A 128 -7.78 -13.47 22.31
N LEU A 129 -7.60 -13.51 20.99
CA LEU A 129 -7.46 -12.32 20.16
C LEU A 129 -8.69 -11.42 20.22
N ALA A 130 -9.90 -11.97 20.11
CA ALA A 130 -11.14 -11.21 20.26
C ALA A 130 -11.26 -10.57 21.66
N SER A 131 -10.85 -11.29 22.71
CA SER A 131 -10.86 -10.78 24.09
C SER A 131 -9.85 -9.65 24.30
N ASP A 132 -8.67 -9.74 23.69
CA ASP A 132 -7.67 -8.67 23.72
C ASP A 132 -8.15 -7.42 22.96
N ILE A 133 -8.76 -7.60 21.79
CA ILE A 133 -9.40 -6.51 21.03
C ILE A 133 -10.47 -5.83 21.89
N ARG A 134 -11.37 -6.61 22.51
CA ARG A 134 -12.40 -6.09 23.41
C ARG A 134 -11.80 -5.27 24.55
N ARG A 135 -10.69 -5.72 25.14
CA ARG A 135 -9.97 -5.01 26.20
C ARG A 135 -9.39 -3.68 25.69
N SER A 136 -8.73 -3.69 24.54
CA SER A 136 -8.17 -2.48 23.91
C SER A 136 -9.26 -1.47 23.58
N LEU A 137 -10.38 -1.89 22.98
CA LEU A 137 -11.52 -1.02 22.71
C LEU A 137 -12.12 -0.44 24.00
N GLY A 138 -12.18 -1.25 25.06
CA GLY A 138 -12.61 -0.79 26.39
C GLY A 138 -11.71 0.29 26.98
N GLN A 139 -10.38 0.16 26.85
CA GLN A 139 -9.42 1.15 27.34
C GLN A 139 -9.55 2.50 26.61
N VAL A 140 -9.77 2.46 25.29
CA VAL A 140 -9.87 3.67 24.47
C VAL A 140 -11.15 4.47 24.78
N ARG A 141 -12.27 3.79 25.08
CA ARG A 141 -13.52 4.45 25.51
C ARG A 141 -13.37 5.32 26.76
N PHE A 142 -12.40 5.03 27.63
CA PHE A 142 -12.12 5.78 28.85
C PHE A 142 -10.80 6.58 28.79
N GLY A 143 -10.12 6.56 27.65
CA GLY A 143 -8.82 7.23 27.43
C GLY A 143 -8.92 8.38 26.41
N THR A 144 -7.76 8.91 26.00
CA THR A 144 -7.65 9.88 24.89
C THR A 144 -8.05 9.18 23.58
N ASN A 145 -9.06 9.70 22.88
CA ASN A 145 -9.55 9.08 21.65
C ASN A 145 -8.47 9.15 20.54
N PRO A 146 -8.09 8.05 19.87
CA PRO A 146 -7.15 8.03 18.75
C PRO A 146 -7.53 8.97 17.60
N ALA A 147 -8.83 9.27 17.41
CA ALA A 147 -9.30 10.26 16.44
C ALA A 147 -8.80 11.69 16.75
N GLN A 148 -8.49 12.00 18.02
CA GLN A 148 -7.85 13.27 18.40
C GLN A 148 -6.39 13.33 17.92
N ALA A 149 -5.71 12.19 17.81
CA ALA A 149 -4.34 12.13 17.25
C ALA A 149 -4.31 12.37 15.73
N LEU A 150 -5.46 12.27 15.06
CA LEU A 150 -5.65 12.61 13.65
C LEU A 150 -6.12 14.07 13.44
N GLY A 151 -6.07 14.92 14.48
CA GLY A 151 -6.36 16.35 14.38
C GLY A 151 -7.85 16.74 14.54
N GLY A 152 -8.72 15.80 14.92
CA GLY A 152 -10.14 16.05 15.15
C GLY A 152 -10.43 16.69 16.52
N ALA A 153 -11.18 17.80 16.54
CA ALA A 153 -11.62 18.49 17.76
C ALA A 153 -12.80 17.80 18.49
N GLN A 154 -13.41 16.78 17.86
CA GLN A 154 -14.48 15.96 18.45
C GLN A 154 -14.14 14.47 18.34
N PRO A 155 -14.64 13.62 19.26
CA PRO A 155 -14.53 12.18 19.15
C PRO A 155 -15.34 11.69 17.93
N GLN A 156 -14.71 11.66 16.76
CA GLN A 156 -15.25 11.03 15.57
C GLN A 156 -14.94 9.54 15.60
N ARG A 157 -15.95 8.73 15.24
CA ARG A 157 -15.73 7.31 14.96
C ARG A 157 -14.92 7.18 13.69
N LEU A 158 -13.93 6.30 13.71
CA LEU A 158 -13.14 5.97 12.54
C LEU A 158 -14.00 5.18 11.55
N ALA A 159 -13.86 5.49 10.27
CA ALA A 159 -14.58 4.86 9.18
C ALA A 159 -13.61 4.10 8.24
N PRO A 160 -14.12 3.26 7.32
CA PRO A 160 -13.28 2.59 6.33
C PRO A 160 -12.31 3.52 5.56
N PRO A 161 -12.72 4.73 5.11
CA PRO A 161 -11.79 5.64 4.44
C PRO A 161 -10.60 6.07 5.31
N ASP A 162 -10.80 6.29 6.61
CA ASP A 162 -9.69 6.67 7.52
C ASP A 162 -8.65 5.55 7.61
N TYR A 163 -9.13 4.31 7.70
CA TYR A 163 -8.28 3.12 7.72
C TYR A 163 -7.55 2.90 6.40
N GLN A 164 -8.23 3.11 5.27
CA GLN A 164 -7.60 3.03 3.97
C GLN A 164 -6.44 4.03 3.87
N ARG A 165 -6.65 5.29 4.26
CA ARG A 165 -5.59 6.31 4.27
C ARG A 165 -4.40 5.96 5.16
N LEU A 166 -4.66 5.31 6.30
CA LEU A 166 -3.64 5.00 7.31
C LEU A 166 -2.88 3.69 7.04
N PHE A 167 -3.52 2.72 6.39
CA PHE A 167 -3.02 1.35 6.36
C PHE A 167 -2.92 0.73 4.98
N ASP A 168 -3.74 1.15 4.02
CA ASP A 168 -3.69 0.64 2.65
C ASP A 168 -2.54 1.31 1.87
N PRO A 169 -1.52 0.55 1.41
CA PRO A 169 -0.39 1.12 0.70
C PRO A 169 -0.71 1.37 -0.78
N GLY A 170 -1.66 2.27 -1.05
CA GLY A 170 -2.14 2.62 -2.39
C GLY A 170 -1.34 3.71 -3.11
N PHE A 171 -0.29 4.25 -2.51
CA PHE A 171 0.61 5.23 -3.15
C PHE A 171 1.92 4.57 -3.55
N LEU A 172 2.51 5.01 -4.66
CA LEU A 172 3.76 4.54 -5.19
C LEU A 172 4.78 5.67 -5.34
N GLN A 173 6.03 5.31 -5.13
CA GLN A 173 7.19 6.17 -5.34
C GLN A 173 8.33 5.35 -5.92
N PHE A 174 8.93 5.81 -7.01
CA PHE A 174 10.20 5.25 -7.49
C PHE A 174 11.33 5.94 -6.77
N ILE A 175 12.25 5.18 -6.19
CA ILE A 175 13.43 5.69 -5.49
C ILE A 175 14.69 5.03 -6.01
N VAL A 176 15.82 5.70 -5.85
CA VAL A 176 17.15 5.17 -6.17
C VAL A 176 17.87 4.91 -4.87
N VAL A 177 18.25 3.65 -4.66
CA VAL A 177 18.90 3.18 -3.43
C VAL A 177 20.39 2.95 -3.69
N ASP A 178 21.22 3.61 -2.89
CA ASP A 178 22.65 3.32 -2.77
C ASP A 178 22.81 1.97 -2.04
N GLN A 179 23.19 0.94 -2.79
CA GLN A 179 23.30 -0.43 -2.28
C GLN A 179 24.33 -0.58 -1.15
N ALA A 180 25.42 0.19 -1.17
CA ALA A 180 26.42 0.13 -0.12
C ALA A 180 25.86 0.68 1.19
N LYS A 181 25.16 1.83 1.13
CA LYS A 181 24.49 2.42 2.30
C LYS A 181 23.33 1.56 2.80
N ALA A 182 22.56 0.96 1.91
CA ALA A 182 21.45 0.09 2.28
C ALA A 182 21.97 -1.13 3.04
N LYS A 183 23.00 -1.80 2.50
CA LYS A 183 23.66 -2.93 3.15
C LYS A 183 24.23 -2.54 4.52
N GLN A 184 25.01 -1.46 4.58
CA GLN A 184 25.58 -0.96 5.84
C GLN A 184 24.48 -0.70 6.89
N THR A 185 23.38 -0.09 6.48
CA THR A 185 22.25 0.24 7.37
C THR A 185 21.56 -1.02 7.89
N LEU A 186 21.30 -2.00 7.01
CA LEU A 186 20.60 -3.23 7.38
C LEU A 186 21.48 -4.15 8.24
N GLU A 187 22.78 -4.17 8.00
CA GLU A 187 23.75 -4.93 8.80
C GLU A 187 24.16 -4.21 10.11
N ALA A 188 23.71 -2.97 10.34
CA ALA A 188 23.96 -2.25 11.57
C ALA A 188 23.06 -2.74 12.72
N LYS A 189 23.57 -2.61 13.96
CA LYS A 189 22.81 -2.90 15.17
C LYS A 189 21.75 -1.84 15.42
N THR A 190 20.59 -2.25 15.91
CA THR A 190 19.44 -1.36 16.10
C THR A 190 19.70 -0.24 17.12
N ASP A 191 20.57 -0.46 18.11
CA ASP A 191 20.97 0.56 19.10
C ASP A 191 21.88 1.65 18.50
N ALA A 192 22.70 1.30 17.51
CA ALA A 192 23.51 2.25 16.76
C ALA A 192 22.61 3.11 15.87
N LEU A 193 21.70 2.47 15.13
CA LEU A 193 20.73 3.16 14.28
C LEU A 193 19.83 4.11 15.08
N ALA A 194 19.37 3.71 16.27
CA ALA A 194 18.56 4.56 17.14
C ALA A 194 19.29 5.84 17.55
N ARG A 195 20.60 5.74 17.83
CA ARG A 195 21.46 6.91 18.11
C ARG A 195 21.62 7.78 16.88
N ASP A 196 21.92 7.19 15.73
CA ASP A 196 22.12 7.93 14.48
C ASP A 196 20.88 8.72 14.06
N VAL A 197 19.68 8.12 14.19
CA VAL A 197 18.41 8.81 13.94
C VAL A 197 18.20 9.96 14.94
N ARG A 198 18.41 9.72 16.24
CA ARG A 198 18.27 10.77 17.26
C ARG A 198 19.21 11.95 17.00
N ASP A 199 20.45 11.67 16.65
CA ASP A 199 21.46 12.68 16.31
C ASP A 199 21.11 13.44 15.02
N ALA A 200 20.49 12.78 14.04
CA ALA A 200 20.03 13.43 12.82
C ALA A 200 18.82 14.34 13.07
N LEU A 201 17.85 13.91 13.89
CA LEU A 201 16.71 14.73 14.29
C LEU A 201 17.12 16.02 14.99
N GLY A 202 18.23 16.00 15.74
CA GLY A 202 18.81 17.19 16.37
C GLY A 202 19.50 18.16 15.40
N ARG A 203 19.74 17.75 14.14
CA ARG A 203 20.54 18.50 13.14
C ARG A 203 19.78 18.82 11.85
N THR A 204 18.47 18.58 11.81
CA THR A 204 17.64 18.86 10.64
C THR A 204 17.70 20.33 10.24
N GLN A 205 17.83 20.59 8.93
CA GLN A 205 17.82 21.94 8.35
C GLN A 205 16.87 21.95 7.13
N PRO A 206 15.74 22.71 7.19
CA PRO A 206 15.27 23.48 8.34
C PRO A 206 14.93 22.60 9.55
N PRO A 207 14.91 23.14 10.79
CA PRO A 207 14.46 22.39 11.96
C PRO A 207 13.04 21.86 11.78
N LEU A 208 12.80 20.62 12.19
CA LEU A 208 11.44 20.06 12.22
C LEU A 208 10.58 20.78 13.27
N PRO A 209 9.26 20.92 13.04
CA PRO A 209 8.31 21.28 14.08
C PRO A 209 8.43 20.35 15.30
N PRO A 210 8.25 20.85 16.54
CA PRO A 210 8.39 20.04 17.75
C PRO A 210 7.53 18.77 17.74
N GLU A 211 6.29 18.87 17.27
CA GLU A 211 5.33 17.76 17.20
C GLU A 211 5.82 16.69 16.21
N ALA A 212 6.27 17.10 15.03
CA ALA A 212 6.82 16.20 14.02
C ALA A 212 8.09 15.50 14.52
N ARG A 213 8.97 16.23 15.21
CA ARG A 213 10.17 15.66 15.83
C ARG A 213 9.80 14.61 16.89
N GLN A 214 8.85 14.92 17.77
CA GLN A 214 8.40 13.99 18.81
C GLN A 214 7.77 12.73 18.19
N GLN A 215 7.02 12.87 17.10
CA GLN A 215 6.50 11.74 16.34
C GLN A 215 7.63 10.86 15.78
N PHE A 216 8.67 11.43 15.16
CA PHE A 216 9.80 10.64 14.67
C PHE A 216 10.59 9.93 15.79
N GLU A 217 10.81 10.60 16.93
CA GLU A 217 11.45 9.98 18.09
C GLU A 217 10.60 8.83 18.65
N GLY A 218 9.28 9.05 18.76
CA GLY A 218 8.33 8.05 19.25
C GLY A 218 8.17 6.85 18.30
N GLN A 219 8.18 7.07 16.99
CA GLN A 219 7.90 6.01 16.01
C GLN A 219 9.16 5.29 15.54
N ILE A 220 10.27 5.99 15.30
CA ILE A 220 11.47 5.38 14.72
C ILE A 220 12.45 4.98 15.83
N VAL A 221 12.86 5.95 16.65
CA VAL A 221 13.90 5.72 17.68
C VAL A 221 13.42 4.72 18.71
N THR A 222 12.20 4.89 19.22
CA THR A 222 11.63 3.97 20.22
C THR A 222 11.41 2.57 19.63
N SER A 223 10.99 2.46 18.36
CA SER A 223 10.83 1.15 17.70
C SER A 223 12.16 0.43 17.56
N LEU A 224 13.22 1.12 17.12
CA LEU A 224 14.58 0.56 17.07
C LEU A 224 15.07 0.10 18.45
N GLN A 225 14.75 0.85 19.52
CA GLN A 225 15.13 0.50 20.89
C GLN A 225 14.34 -0.69 21.47
N ARG A 226 13.12 -0.95 20.98
CA ARG A 226 12.29 -2.11 21.37
C ARG A 226 12.70 -3.41 20.66
N MET A 227 13.50 -3.30 19.59
CA MET A 227 14.10 -4.46 18.94
C MET A 227 15.08 -5.18 19.87
N GLU A 228 15.39 -6.43 19.56
CA GLU A 228 16.34 -7.21 20.35
C GLU A 228 17.73 -6.58 20.27
N GLN A 229 18.29 -6.28 21.43
CA GLN A 229 19.59 -5.61 21.56
C GLN A 229 20.71 -6.48 21.00
N GLY A 230 21.68 -5.83 20.34
CA GLY A 230 22.87 -6.50 19.81
C GLY A 230 22.67 -7.21 18.47
N LYS A 231 21.42 -7.42 18.02
CA LYS A 231 21.10 -7.96 16.70
C LYS A 231 21.07 -6.85 15.64
N THR A 232 21.31 -7.24 14.38
CA THR A 232 21.21 -6.32 13.25
C THR A 232 19.75 -6.02 12.91
N LEU A 233 19.52 -4.99 12.10
CA LEU A 233 18.19 -4.72 11.56
C LEU A 233 17.75 -5.81 10.58
N ALA A 234 18.67 -6.33 9.76
CA ALA A 234 18.45 -7.42 8.83
C ALA A 234 17.98 -8.71 9.52
N ASP A 235 18.60 -9.10 10.63
CA ASP A 235 18.23 -10.31 11.41
C ASP A 235 16.80 -10.26 11.96
N GLN A 236 16.22 -9.06 12.03
CA GLN A 236 14.91 -8.81 12.61
C GLN A 236 13.92 -8.22 11.60
N ALA A 237 14.26 -8.21 10.31
CA ALA A 237 13.43 -7.65 9.25
C ALA A 237 12.08 -8.37 9.11
N GLU A 238 12.02 -9.68 9.41
CA GLU A 238 10.76 -10.43 9.42
C GLU A 238 9.79 -9.92 10.52
N ARG A 239 10.33 -9.51 11.67
CA ARG A 239 9.55 -8.99 12.80
C ARG A 239 9.16 -7.52 12.63
N ALA A 240 9.99 -6.73 11.96
CA ALA A 240 9.77 -5.29 11.77
C ALA A 240 10.11 -4.83 10.34
N PRO A 241 9.40 -5.35 9.31
CA PRO A 241 9.77 -5.10 7.91
C PRO A 241 9.62 -3.63 7.54
N ARG A 242 8.54 -2.98 7.97
CA ARG A 242 8.28 -1.56 7.72
C ARG A 242 9.41 -0.67 8.28
N LEU A 243 9.96 -1.02 9.44
CA LEU A 243 11.09 -0.30 10.04
C LEU A 243 12.38 -0.50 9.24
N ALA A 244 12.65 -1.72 8.77
CA ALA A 244 13.81 -2.01 7.94
C ALA A 244 13.76 -1.24 6.62
N GLU A 245 12.62 -1.27 5.92
CA GLU A 245 12.41 -0.53 4.67
C GLU A 245 12.49 0.99 4.88
N LEU A 246 11.91 1.52 5.96
CA LEU A 246 12.00 2.95 6.29
C LEU A 246 13.45 3.39 6.56
N MET A 247 14.22 2.58 7.29
CA MET A 247 15.64 2.88 7.53
C MET A 247 16.46 2.84 6.25
N THR A 248 16.19 1.88 5.36
CA THR A 248 16.76 1.88 4.01
C THR A 248 16.45 3.19 3.28
N HIS A 249 15.18 3.63 3.28
CA HIS A 249 14.78 4.87 2.63
C HIS A 249 15.47 6.10 3.25
N LEU A 250 15.53 6.19 4.58
CA LEU A 250 16.08 7.32 5.31
C LEU A 250 17.60 7.48 5.14
N VAL A 251 18.34 6.39 4.92
CA VAL A 251 19.81 6.44 4.86
C VAL A 251 20.33 6.27 3.44
N ALA A 252 19.71 5.42 2.63
CA ALA A 252 20.25 4.97 1.35
C ALA A 252 19.57 5.58 0.12
N THR A 253 18.44 6.26 0.25
CA THR A 253 17.78 6.89 -0.91
C THR A 253 18.55 8.12 -1.39
N VAL A 254 19.04 8.08 -2.63
CA VAL A 254 19.84 9.14 -3.27
C VAL A 254 19.12 9.89 -4.39
N GLY A 255 17.95 9.40 -4.78
CA GLY A 255 17.09 10.02 -5.80
C GLY A 255 15.70 9.38 -5.78
N GLY A 256 14.76 9.95 -6.52
CA GLY A 256 13.43 9.40 -6.65
C GLY A 256 12.40 10.40 -7.19
N THR A 257 11.18 9.91 -7.33
CA THR A 257 10.00 10.68 -7.73
C THR A 257 9.25 11.23 -6.53
N GLY A 258 8.27 12.11 -6.79
CA GLY A 258 7.15 12.29 -5.88
C GLY A 258 6.36 10.99 -5.67
N SER A 259 5.53 10.97 -4.62
CA SER A 259 4.54 9.91 -4.39
C SER A 259 3.24 10.24 -5.10
N ALA A 260 2.58 9.22 -5.66
CA ALA A 260 1.26 9.35 -6.27
C ALA A 260 0.47 8.05 -6.14
N PRO A 261 -0.87 8.08 -6.25
CA PRO A 261 -1.68 6.85 -6.23
C PRO A 261 -1.21 5.82 -7.26
N GLU A 262 -1.29 4.54 -6.92
CA GLU A 262 -0.95 3.40 -7.79
C GLU A 262 -1.75 3.43 -9.09
N GLU A 263 -3.05 3.75 -9.00
CA GLU A 263 -3.95 3.91 -10.12
C GLU A 263 -3.50 5.06 -11.03
N PHE A 264 -3.04 6.18 -10.46
CA PHE A 264 -2.55 7.28 -11.30
C PHE A 264 -1.29 6.91 -12.07
N TRP A 265 -0.39 6.13 -11.45
CA TRP A 265 0.78 5.58 -12.14
C TRP A 265 0.39 4.65 -13.29
N HIS A 266 -0.58 3.77 -13.05
CA HIS A 266 -1.04 2.75 -13.99
C HIS A 266 -1.88 3.32 -15.13
N ASP A 267 -2.84 4.19 -14.81
CA ASP A 267 -3.89 4.65 -15.71
C ASP A 267 -3.50 5.93 -16.47
N VAL A 268 -2.45 6.63 -16.04
CA VAL A 268 -2.04 7.90 -16.67
C VAL A 268 -0.54 7.99 -16.89
N VAL A 269 0.28 7.90 -15.82
CA VAL A 269 1.70 8.26 -15.90
C VAL A 269 2.49 7.34 -16.84
N LEU A 270 2.38 6.02 -16.66
CA LEU A 270 3.09 5.06 -17.51
C LEU A 270 2.50 4.97 -18.92
N PRO A 271 1.17 4.98 -19.13
CA PRO A 271 0.59 5.06 -20.48
C PRO A 271 1.09 6.26 -21.28
N LEU A 272 1.19 7.45 -20.69
CA LEU A 272 1.77 8.63 -21.38
C LEU A 272 3.20 8.36 -21.88
N LEU A 273 4.01 7.64 -21.09
CA LEU A 273 5.36 7.25 -21.51
C LEU A 273 5.34 6.23 -22.66
N PHE A 274 4.43 5.25 -22.64
CA PHE A 274 4.32 4.21 -23.66
C PHE A 274 3.72 4.72 -24.97
N ILE A 275 2.75 5.62 -24.91
CA ILE A 275 2.17 6.34 -26.05
C ILE A 275 3.24 7.21 -26.71
N GLY A 276 3.97 8.00 -25.91
CA GLY A 276 4.98 8.92 -26.41
C GLY A 276 4.36 10.13 -27.13
N THR A 277 4.94 10.53 -28.27
CA THR A 277 4.55 11.74 -29.01
C THR A 277 4.03 11.39 -30.41
N PRO A 278 2.79 10.89 -30.53
CA PRO A 278 2.22 10.47 -31.81
C PRO A 278 2.13 11.63 -32.81
N ALA A 279 2.46 11.34 -34.07
CA ALA A 279 2.34 12.30 -35.17
C ALA A 279 0.87 12.50 -35.61
N SER A 280 0.05 11.46 -35.47
CA SER A 280 -1.37 11.44 -35.81
C SER A 280 -2.16 10.62 -34.80
N PHE A 281 -3.47 10.87 -34.73
CA PHE A 281 -4.39 10.16 -33.84
C PHE A 281 -5.25 9.16 -34.64
N PRO A 282 -5.69 8.06 -34.02
CA PRO A 282 -6.63 7.13 -34.64
C PRO A 282 -7.98 7.82 -34.92
N PRO A 283 -8.81 7.25 -35.82
CA PRO A 283 -10.18 7.73 -36.00
C PRO A 283 -10.97 7.52 -34.71
N LEU A 284 -11.82 8.51 -34.39
CA LEU A 284 -12.69 8.44 -33.22
C LEU A 284 -14.00 7.77 -33.56
N ASP A 285 -14.52 6.92 -32.68
CA ASP A 285 -15.84 6.32 -32.82
C ASP A 285 -16.95 7.16 -32.13
N ASP A 286 -18.21 6.71 -32.27
CA ASP A 286 -19.35 7.44 -31.72
C ASP A 286 -19.35 7.45 -30.19
N GLU A 287 -18.83 6.40 -29.54
CA GLU A 287 -18.78 6.29 -28.07
C GLU A 287 -17.79 7.28 -27.48
N GLU A 288 -16.59 7.40 -28.05
CA GLU A 288 -15.55 8.35 -27.65
C GLU A 288 -16.00 9.80 -27.84
N LEU A 289 -16.65 10.08 -28.97
CA LEU A 289 -17.19 11.41 -29.27
C LEU A 289 -18.34 11.77 -28.32
N ASP A 290 -19.20 10.82 -27.97
CA ASP A 290 -20.30 11.04 -27.04
C ASP A 290 -19.80 11.19 -25.59
N ALA A 291 -18.77 10.43 -25.18
CA ALA A 291 -18.11 10.62 -23.89
C ALA A 291 -17.51 12.03 -23.78
N PHE A 292 -16.82 12.50 -24.82
CA PHE A 292 -16.32 13.88 -24.88
C PHE A 292 -17.46 14.92 -24.81
N LYS A 293 -18.57 14.68 -25.52
CA LYS A 293 -19.78 15.52 -25.43
C LYS A 293 -20.36 15.60 -24.02
N GLN A 294 -20.26 14.51 -23.26
CA GLN A 294 -20.69 14.42 -21.87
C GLN A 294 -19.67 15.01 -20.88
N GLY A 295 -18.53 15.52 -21.36
CA GLY A 295 -17.52 16.19 -20.53
C GLY A 295 -16.40 15.28 -20.03
N ALA A 296 -16.15 14.14 -20.68
CA ALA A 296 -14.98 13.32 -20.39
C ALA A 296 -13.68 14.12 -20.57
N ASP A 297 -12.71 13.88 -19.67
CA ASP A 297 -11.45 14.61 -19.68
C ASP A 297 -10.59 14.22 -20.90
N PRO A 298 -10.04 15.19 -21.66
CA PRO A 298 -9.23 14.90 -22.83
C PRO A 298 -7.99 14.06 -22.54
N LEU A 299 -7.42 14.14 -21.33
CA LEU A 299 -6.28 13.31 -20.93
C LEU A 299 -6.68 11.85 -20.78
N ALA A 300 -7.84 11.58 -20.17
CA ALA A 300 -8.34 10.21 -20.01
C ALA A 300 -8.63 9.59 -21.38
N LEU A 301 -9.31 10.32 -22.27
CA LEU A 301 -9.54 9.88 -23.65
C LEU A 301 -8.23 9.68 -24.43
N PHE A 302 -7.23 10.54 -24.22
CA PHE A 302 -5.94 10.38 -24.87
C PHE A 302 -5.27 9.05 -24.50
N VAL A 303 -5.31 8.68 -23.22
CA VAL A 303 -4.71 7.43 -22.75
C VAL A 303 -5.47 6.20 -23.23
N ASP A 304 -6.80 6.28 -23.27
CA ASP A 304 -7.67 5.16 -23.67
C ASP A 304 -7.61 4.89 -25.18
N VAL A 305 -7.65 5.96 -25.99
CA VAL A 305 -7.81 5.87 -27.44
C VAL A 305 -6.48 5.74 -28.18
N VAL A 306 -5.43 6.42 -27.71
CA VAL A 306 -4.18 6.50 -28.47
C VAL A 306 -3.34 5.25 -28.24
N PRO A 307 -2.99 4.49 -29.31
CA PRO A 307 -2.22 3.26 -29.15
C PRO A 307 -0.84 3.50 -28.54
N HIS A 308 -0.41 2.55 -27.70
CA HIS A 308 0.96 2.53 -27.22
C HIS A 308 1.94 2.37 -28.40
N SER A 309 2.91 3.28 -28.50
CA SER A 309 4.00 3.17 -29.49
C SER A 309 5.01 2.07 -29.13
N HIS A 310 4.98 1.60 -27.88
CA HIS A 310 5.88 0.59 -27.34
C HIS A 310 5.08 -0.46 -26.56
N ARG A 311 5.44 -1.74 -26.69
CA ARG A 311 4.72 -2.83 -26.01
C ARG A 311 4.90 -2.74 -24.49
N SER A 312 3.80 -2.51 -23.78
CA SER A 312 3.68 -2.73 -22.34
C SER A 312 3.56 -4.25 -22.07
N PRO A 313 4.13 -4.77 -20.96
CA PRO A 313 3.86 -6.14 -20.52
C PRO A 313 2.36 -6.43 -20.39
N ASP A 314 1.93 -7.61 -20.87
CA ASP A 314 0.55 -8.09 -20.72
C ASP A 314 0.26 -8.50 -19.26
N GLU A 315 1.28 -9.03 -18.56
CA GLU A 315 1.28 -9.33 -17.12
C GLU A 315 2.52 -8.69 -16.48
N GLY A 316 2.35 -7.99 -15.35
CA GLY A 316 3.48 -7.33 -14.69
C GLY A 316 3.07 -6.27 -13.67
N LEU A 317 4.04 -5.82 -12.88
CA LEU A 317 3.88 -4.71 -11.96
C LEU A 317 3.61 -3.44 -12.76
N LEU A 318 2.44 -2.84 -12.54
CA LEU A 318 1.91 -1.67 -13.25
C LEU A 318 1.78 -1.83 -14.77
N GLY A 319 1.87 -3.05 -15.32
CA GLY A 319 1.99 -3.24 -16.77
C GLY A 319 3.24 -2.58 -17.35
N ALA A 320 4.32 -2.44 -16.55
CA ALA A 320 5.59 -1.86 -16.98
C ALA A 320 6.80 -2.74 -16.67
N PHE A 321 6.72 -3.59 -15.64
CA PHE A 321 7.81 -4.49 -15.24
C PHE A 321 7.32 -5.93 -15.15
N GLU A 322 8.05 -6.85 -15.77
CA GLU A 322 7.81 -8.28 -15.61
C GLU A 322 8.19 -8.75 -14.21
N MET A 323 7.57 -9.84 -13.73
CA MET A 323 7.86 -10.38 -12.40
C MET A 323 9.32 -10.79 -12.22
N SER A 324 10.00 -11.21 -13.30
CA SER A 324 11.44 -11.51 -13.31
C SER A 324 12.33 -10.29 -13.16
N GLU A 325 11.79 -9.09 -13.37
CA GLU A 325 12.50 -7.81 -13.21
C GLU A 325 12.41 -7.28 -11.77
N ILE A 326 11.65 -7.97 -10.91
CA ILE A 326 11.47 -7.63 -9.50
C ILE A 326 12.49 -8.39 -8.66
N GLY A 327 13.13 -7.68 -7.73
CA GLY A 327 14.10 -8.26 -6.80
C GLY A 327 13.99 -7.67 -5.41
N LEU A 328 14.84 -8.19 -4.51
CA LEU A 328 14.94 -7.71 -3.14
C LEU A 328 16.06 -6.67 -3.04
N VAL A 329 15.85 -5.65 -2.20
CA VAL A 329 16.91 -4.70 -1.84
C VAL A 329 17.98 -5.37 -0.97
N HIS A 330 17.61 -6.39 -0.19
CA HIS A 330 18.52 -7.15 0.63
C HIS A 330 18.04 -8.61 0.81
N PRO A 331 18.94 -9.61 0.86
CA PRO A 331 18.55 -11.03 1.01
C PRO A 331 17.70 -11.32 2.24
N ALA A 332 17.88 -10.57 3.34
CA ALA A 332 17.07 -10.73 4.56
C ALA A 332 15.56 -10.52 4.33
N PHE A 333 15.18 -9.79 3.28
CA PHE A 333 13.78 -9.55 2.94
C PHE A 333 13.10 -10.76 2.30
N GLN A 334 13.83 -11.83 1.95
CA GLN A 334 13.25 -13.04 1.36
C GLN A 334 12.22 -13.72 2.28
N LYS A 335 12.33 -13.51 3.60
CA LYS A 335 11.41 -14.08 4.60
C LYS A 335 10.21 -13.18 4.90
N VAL A 336 10.13 -12.00 4.30
CA VAL A 336 9.06 -11.03 4.55
C VAL A 336 7.93 -11.27 3.55
N GLY A 337 6.73 -11.61 4.06
CA GLY A 337 5.59 -11.97 3.21
C GLY A 337 4.98 -10.83 2.38
N ALA A 338 4.97 -9.60 2.91
CA ALA A 338 4.43 -8.42 2.23
C ALA A 338 5.46 -7.29 2.27
N LEU A 339 6.30 -7.19 1.22
CA LEU A 339 7.28 -6.11 1.07
C LEU A 339 6.64 -4.91 0.38
N ARG A 340 6.92 -3.70 0.88
CA ARG A 340 6.54 -2.46 0.21
C ARG A 340 7.73 -1.82 -0.51
N LEU A 341 8.95 -2.29 -0.28
CA LEU A 341 10.15 -1.82 -0.98
C LEU A 341 10.76 -2.97 -1.79
N ILE A 342 10.64 -2.88 -3.10
CA ILE A 342 11.14 -3.87 -4.04
C ILE A 342 12.08 -3.24 -5.05
N ARG A 343 13.15 -3.94 -5.40
CA ARG A 343 14.05 -3.54 -6.48
C ARG A 343 13.37 -3.86 -7.81
N ILE A 344 13.54 -2.98 -8.79
CA ILE A 344 13.07 -3.19 -10.16
C ILE A 344 14.21 -3.01 -11.15
N ASN A 345 14.19 -3.74 -12.27
CA ASN A 345 15.08 -3.46 -13.39
C ASN A 345 14.47 -2.38 -14.30
N PRO A 346 15.06 -1.16 -14.40
CA PRO A 346 14.53 -0.09 -15.23
C PRO A 346 14.95 -0.16 -16.71
N ASP A 347 15.71 -1.19 -17.14
CA ASP A 347 16.35 -1.22 -18.46
C ASP A 347 15.37 -1.07 -19.64
N ARG A 348 14.15 -1.58 -19.51
CA ARG A 348 13.09 -1.40 -20.51
C ARG A 348 12.57 0.02 -20.60
N LEU A 349 12.53 0.73 -19.48
CA LEU A 349 12.05 2.11 -19.43
C LEU A 349 13.11 3.11 -19.87
N LYS A 350 14.40 2.80 -19.70
CA LYS A 350 15.50 3.72 -20.04
C LYS A 350 15.40 4.28 -21.47
N PRO A 351 15.24 3.48 -22.55
CA PRO A 351 15.11 4.00 -23.90
C PRO A 351 13.89 4.91 -24.11
N LEU A 352 12.80 4.64 -23.38
CA LEU A 352 11.58 5.45 -23.45
C LEU A 352 11.79 6.79 -22.74
N LEU A 353 12.36 6.74 -21.54
CA LEU A 353 12.68 7.90 -20.72
C LEU A 353 13.73 8.79 -21.37
N GLU A 354 14.71 8.23 -22.09
CA GLU A 354 15.68 9.01 -22.87
C GLU A 354 14.99 9.87 -23.94
N LYS A 355 14.03 9.29 -24.67
CA LYS A 355 13.23 9.98 -25.70
C LYS A 355 12.13 10.88 -25.14
N TYR A 356 11.74 10.68 -23.88
CA TYR A 356 10.68 11.46 -23.25
C TYR A 356 11.05 12.95 -23.18
N ASP A 357 10.13 13.78 -23.70
CA ASP A 357 10.15 15.24 -23.61
C ASP A 357 8.81 15.71 -23.04
N PRO A 358 8.80 16.39 -21.87
CA PRO A 358 7.57 16.84 -21.23
C PRO A 358 6.79 17.86 -22.08
N ASN A 359 7.48 18.74 -22.82
CA ASN A 359 6.84 19.75 -23.66
C ASN A 359 6.22 19.11 -24.89
N ALA A 360 6.90 18.15 -25.51
CA ALA A 360 6.37 17.43 -26.67
C ALA A 360 5.18 16.53 -26.28
N THR A 361 5.20 15.96 -25.07
CA THR A 361 4.06 15.18 -24.54
C THR A 361 2.86 16.08 -24.26
N MET A 362 3.08 17.25 -23.63
CA MET A 362 2.06 18.28 -23.45
C MET A 362 1.45 18.71 -24.79
N ASP A 363 2.28 19.00 -25.79
CA ASP A 363 1.82 19.35 -27.14
C ASP A 363 0.99 18.23 -27.79
N ALA A 364 1.40 16.97 -27.63
CA ALA A 364 0.65 15.83 -28.17
C ALA A 364 -0.77 15.74 -27.57
N VAL A 365 -0.92 15.91 -26.25
CA VAL A 365 -2.24 15.92 -25.59
C VAL A 365 -3.08 17.13 -26.03
N GLN A 366 -2.46 18.30 -26.21
CA GLN A 366 -3.16 19.49 -26.72
C GLN A 366 -3.63 19.30 -28.16
N ARG A 367 -2.79 18.74 -29.04
CA ARG A 367 -3.15 18.41 -30.42
C ARG A 367 -4.28 17.38 -30.47
N PHE A 368 -4.27 16.38 -29.58
CA PHE A 368 -5.36 15.41 -29.46
C PHE A 368 -6.65 16.09 -29.00
N THR A 369 -6.58 16.91 -27.97
CA THR A 369 -7.74 17.68 -27.47
C THR A 369 -8.38 18.51 -28.59
N ALA A 370 -7.56 19.17 -29.42
CA ALA A 370 -8.03 19.91 -30.59
C ALA A 370 -8.63 19.00 -31.67
N HIS A 371 -8.07 17.81 -31.87
CA HIS A 371 -8.58 16.79 -32.79
C HIS A 371 -9.98 16.31 -32.38
N VAL A 372 -10.17 15.91 -31.12
CA VAL A 372 -11.46 15.48 -30.58
C VAL A 372 -12.48 16.62 -30.60
N SER A 373 -12.09 17.83 -30.19
CA SER A 373 -12.97 19.01 -30.22
C SER A 373 -13.52 19.29 -31.63
N LYS A 374 -12.64 19.18 -32.65
CA LYS A 374 -13.04 19.37 -34.04
C LYS A 374 -13.99 18.27 -34.51
N ALA A 375 -13.73 17.01 -34.15
CA ALA A 375 -14.56 15.87 -34.54
C ALA A 375 -15.93 15.89 -33.85
N ALA A 376 -15.99 16.25 -32.56
CA ALA A 376 -17.22 16.33 -31.78
C ALA A 376 -18.06 17.58 -32.08
N GLY A 377 -17.49 18.58 -32.76
CA GLY A 377 -18.18 19.84 -33.08
C GLY A 377 -18.40 20.76 -31.89
N GLN A 378 -17.68 20.55 -30.78
CA GLN A 378 -17.75 21.37 -29.56
C GLN A 378 -16.36 21.57 -28.94
N PRO A 379 -16.11 22.69 -28.24
CA PRO A 379 -14.83 22.91 -27.58
C PRO A 379 -14.63 21.94 -26.40
N ALA A 380 -13.38 21.63 -26.09
CA ALA A 380 -13.04 20.90 -24.88
C ALA A 380 -13.49 21.66 -23.63
N ALA A 381 -14.10 20.93 -22.69
CA ALA A 381 -14.32 21.44 -21.35
C ALA A 381 -12.96 21.50 -20.64
N GLU A 382 -12.43 22.71 -20.42
CA GLU A 382 -11.21 22.85 -19.62
C GLU A 382 -11.51 22.49 -18.17
N SER A 383 -10.88 21.43 -17.66
CA SER A 383 -10.95 21.05 -16.25
C SER A 383 -9.63 21.49 -15.55
N PRO A 384 -9.70 22.28 -14.44
CA PRO A 384 -8.50 22.58 -13.65
C PRO A 384 -7.82 21.29 -13.16
N GLN A 385 -8.62 20.30 -12.80
CA GLN A 385 -8.15 18.98 -12.35
C GLN A 385 -7.35 18.24 -13.43
N GLY A 386 -7.82 18.21 -14.69
CA GLY A 386 -7.12 17.57 -15.80
C GLY A 386 -5.79 18.25 -16.12
N LYS A 387 -5.74 19.59 -16.04
CA LYS A 387 -4.48 20.36 -16.17
C LYS A 387 -3.50 20.01 -15.06
N GLU A 388 -3.96 19.94 -13.81
CA GLU A 388 -3.13 19.55 -12.67
C GLU A 388 -2.64 18.10 -12.78
N MET A 389 -3.51 17.17 -13.20
CA MET A 389 -3.15 15.77 -13.42
C MET A 389 -2.10 15.63 -14.53
N LEU A 390 -2.27 16.29 -15.67
CA LEU A 390 -1.26 16.26 -16.74
C LEU A 390 0.08 16.82 -16.23
N GLN A 391 0.07 17.97 -15.55
CA GLN A 391 1.29 18.55 -15.00
C GLN A 391 1.97 17.64 -13.96
N ALA A 392 1.18 16.98 -13.11
CA ALA A 392 1.68 16.02 -12.14
C ALA A 392 2.33 14.81 -12.84
N ALA A 393 1.66 14.23 -13.84
CA ALA A 393 2.18 13.10 -14.60
C ALA A 393 3.49 13.45 -15.31
N LEU A 394 3.56 14.62 -15.96
CA LEU A 394 4.77 15.08 -16.64
C LEU A 394 5.95 15.26 -15.66
N THR A 395 5.66 15.74 -14.45
CA THR A 395 6.64 15.91 -13.38
C THR A 395 7.15 14.56 -12.88
N LEU A 396 6.25 13.60 -12.64
CA LEU A 396 6.62 12.24 -12.22
C LEU A 396 7.47 11.52 -13.27
N LEU A 397 7.16 11.65 -14.56
CA LEU A 397 7.98 11.09 -15.64
C LEU A 397 9.36 11.76 -15.75
N ALA A 398 9.42 13.08 -15.56
CA ALA A 398 10.70 13.81 -15.53
C ALA A 398 11.56 13.35 -14.35
N ASP A 399 10.96 13.18 -13.18
CA ASP A 399 11.65 12.65 -11.99
C ASP A 399 12.11 11.21 -12.20
N LEU A 400 11.29 10.37 -12.82
CA LEU A 400 11.63 8.99 -13.14
C LEU A 400 12.81 8.93 -14.12
N LYS A 401 12.80 9.77 -15.18
CA LYS A 401 13.91 9.94 -16.11
C LYS A 401 15.21 10.31 -15.40
N ARG A 402 15.15 11.24 -14.44
CA ARG A 402 16.32 11.60 -13.62
C ARG A 402 16.77 10.42 -12.77
N SER A 403 15.83 9.74 -12.13
CA SER A 403 16.10 8.64 -11.19
C SER A 403 16.79 7.46 -11.86
N VAL A 404 16.37 7.05 -13.07
CA VAL A 404 17.03 5.95 -13.80
C VAL A 404 18.44 6.30 -14.29
N SER A 405 18.83 7.58 -14.22
CA SER A 405 20.17 8.07 -14.59
C SER A 405 21.11 8.22 -13.39
N VAL A 406 20.60 8.14 -12.16
CA VAL A 406 21.40 8.22 -10.93
C VAL A 406 22.03 6.85 -10.65
N SER A 407 23.27 6.84 -10.16
CA SER A 407 23.93 5.61 -9.73
C SER A 407 23.22 5.00 -8.51
N GLY A 408 22.83 3.73 -8.63
CA GLY A 408 22.14 2.98 -7.58
C GLY A 408 21.10 2.04 -8.18
N ASP A 409 20.41 1.31 -7.30
CA ASP A 409 19.33 0.41 -7.70
C ASP A 409 18.00 1.16 -7.69
N VAL A 410 17.27 1.11 -8.80
CA VAL A 410 15.90 1.63 -8.84
C VAL A 410 14.99 0.68 -8.07
N CYS A 411 14.21 1.24 -7.15
CA CYS A 411 13.27 0.50 -6.33
C CYS A 411 11.89 1.15 -6.41
N LEU A 412 10.84 0.34 -6.38
CA LEU A 412 9.48 0.79 -6.17
C LEU A 412 9.16 0.68 -4.68
N ARG A 413 8.65 1.78 -4.12
CA ARG A 413 8.19 1.88 -2.74
C ARG A 413 6.68 2.09 -2.72
N ARG A 414 5.94 1.23 -2.02
CA ARG A 414 4.52 1.40 -1.72
C ARG A 414 4.32 2.11 -0.39
N LEU A 415 3.31 2.95 -0.34
CA LEU A 415 3.06 3.91 0.73
C LEU A 415 1.57 4.00 1.00
N THR A 416 1.23 4.17 2.27
CA THR A 416 -0.08 4.69 2.65
C THR A 416 -0.17 6.18 2.34
N GLU A 417 -1.39 6.73 2.31
CA GLU A 417 -1.59 8.18 2.12
C GLU A 417 -0.89 8.98 3.23
N ALA A 418 -0.95 8.49 4.48
CA ALA A 418 -0.28 9.11 5.61
C ALA A 418 1.26 9.13 5.47
N GLU A 419 1.86 8.05 4.96
CA GLU A 419 3.29 7.99 4.67
C GLU A 419 3.67 8.93 3.52
N ALA A 420 2.85 8.98 2.46
CA ALA A 420 3.03 9.87 1.33
C ALA A 420 2.99 11.35 1.75
N ALA A 421 2.03 11.73 2.61
CA ALA A 421 1.92 13.08 3.16
C ALA A 421 3.13 13.47 4.04
N SER A 422 3.76 12.49 4.70
CA SER A 422 4.91 12.70 5.58
C SER A 422 6.25 12.76 4.84
N GLU A 423 6.29 12.51 3.53
CA GLU A 423 7.54 12.37 2.77
C GLU A 423 8.39 13.65 2.77
N GLN A 424 7.78 14.83 2.81
CA GLN A 424 8.53 16.10 2.91
C GLN A 424 9.32 16.19 4.21
N ALA A 425 8.72 15.78 5.34
CA ALA A 425 9.39 15.75 6.63
C ALA A 425 10.47 14.67 6.66
N LEU A 426 10.20 13.50 6.09
CA LEU A 426 11.20 12.42 5.93
C LEU A 426 12.40 12.87 5.09
N ALA A 427 12.19 13.67 4.05
CA ALA A 427 13.26 14.20 3.21
C ALA A 427 14.24 15.10 4.00
N ILE A 428 13.74 15.88 4.95
CA ILE A 428 14.56 16.70 5.86
C ILE A 428 15.42 15.79 6.77
N VAL A 429 14.81 14.77 7.36
CA VAL A 429 15.52 13.78 8.22
C VAL A 429 16.57 13.02 7.41
N ARG A 430 16.22 12.56 6.21
CA ARG A 430 17.12 11.87 5.28
C ARG A 430 18.33 12.73 4.93
N ARG A 431 18.12 14.00 4.60
CA ARG A 431 19.24 14.93 4.34
C ARG A 431 20.15 15.05 5.56
N ALA A 432 19.60 15.11 6.78
CA ALA A 432 20.40 15.20 8.01
C ALA A 432 21.18 13.91 8.32
N LEU A 433 20.61 12.74 8.02
CA LEU A 433 21.27 11.43 8.15
C LEU A 433 22.41 11.27 7.14
N GLN A 434 22.23 11.78 5.92
CA GLN A 434 23.20 11.65 4.83
C GLN A 434 24.29 12.74 4.85
N SER A 435 24.09 13.80 5.62
CA SER A 435 25.07 14.90 5.72
C SER A 435 26.30 14.48 6.53
N PRO A 436 27.52 14.85 6.10
CA PRO A 436 28.74 14.53 6.81
C PRO A 436 28.69 15.07 8.25
N ARG A 437 29.15 14.25 9.20
CA ARG A 437 29.29 14.70 10.60
C ARG A 437 30.50 15.63 10.69
N ILE A 438 30.25 16.91 10.96
CA ILE A 438 31.33 17.82 11.36
C ILE A 438 31.62 17.52 12.83
N ILE A 439 32.70 16.80 13.09
CA ILE A 439 33.24 16.65 14.44
C ILE A 439 34.22 17.81 14.62
N LEU A 440 33.83 18.83 15.39
CA LEU A 440 34.77 19.84 15.87
C LEU A 440 35.56 19.18 17.01
N THR A 441 36.79 18.73 16.71
CA THR A 441 37.74 18.20 17.69
C THR A 441 38.44 19.31 18.45
#